data_AF-A0A2N2HLJ0-F1
#
_entry.id   AF-A0A2N2HLJ0-F1
#
_cell.length_a   1.000
_cell.length_b   1.000
_cell.length_c   1.000
_cell.angle_alpha   90.00
_cell.angle_beta   90.00
_cell.angle_gamma   90.00
#
_symmetry.space_group_name_H-M   'P 1'
#
loop_
_entity.id
_entity.type
_entity.pdbx_description
1 polymer ?
#
loop_
_entity_poly.entity_id
_entity_poly.type
_entity_poly.pdbx_seq_one_letter_code
_entity_poly.pdbx_strand_id
1 'polypeptide(L)'
;MKRNRIGMRGLLVLAAILLGTAVVLSVSAADPASAPKGKFMADRHQDRGVTCDKCHKESPPKAAVPTKVCFECHGDYDRLAQRTKQVEPNPHASHEGKLDCEVCHHGHKPPTDHCGSCHSFGFKVK
;
A
#
# COMPACT_ATOMS: atom_id res chain seq x y z
N MET A 1 -6.85 -77.12 -41.67
CA MET A 1 -5.39 -76.87 -41.72
C MET A 1 -5.01 -75.85 -40.67
N LYS A 2 -3.91 -76.13 -39.95
CA LYS A 2 -3.51 -75.53 -38.67
C LYS A 2 -3.31 -74.00 -38.72
N ARG A 3 -3.87 -73.30 -37.75
CA ARG A 3 -3.52 -71.93 -37.36
C ARG A 3 -2.44 -72.00 -36.27
N ASN A 4 -1.34 -71.27 -36.42
CA ASN A 4 -0.42 -70.92 -35.32
C ASN A 4 0.31 -69.62 -35.70
N ARG A 5 -0.12 -68.45 -35.22
CA ARG A 5 0.29 -67.76 -33.97
C ARG A 5 1.82 -67.64 -33.84
N ILE A 6 2.38 -66.47 -34.18
CA ILE A 6 2.72 -65.30 -33.32
C ILE A 6 3.94 -65.53 -32.42
N GLY A 7 4.93 -64.65 -32.60
CA GLY A 7 5.86 -64.11 -31.61
C GLY A 7 6.60 -62.97 -32.31
N MET A 8 6.40 -61.69 -32.03
CA MET A 8 6.55 -60.90 -30.79
C MET A 8 7.93 -61.09 -30.14
N ARG A 9 8.88 -60.22 -30.52
CA ARG A 9 9.83 -59.52 -29.63
C ARG A 9 10.84 -58.69 -30.44
N GLY A 10 10.99 -57.41 -30.08
CA GLY A 10 12.23 -56.67 -30.34
C GLY A 10 12.07 -55.17 -30.59
N LEU A 11 12.45 -54.38 -29.58
CA LEU A 11 13.13 -53.07 -29.65
C LEU A 11 12.48 -51.96 -30.51
N LEU A 12 11.88 -50.94 -29.88
CA LEU A 12 12.52 -49.70 -29.41
C LEU A 12 12.76 -48.65 -30.51
N VAL A 13 12.48 -47.39 -30.13
CA VAL A 13 12.95 -46.09 -30.67
C VAL A 13 12.02 -45.33 -31.64
N LEU A 14 11.24 -44.42 -31.02
CA LEU A 14 11.09 -42.97 -31.31
C LEU A 14 11.27 -42.47 -32.76
N ALA A 15 10.23 -41.83 -33.32
CA ALA A 15 10.33 -40.47 -33.86
C ALA A 15 8.93 -39.89 -34.14
N ALA A 16 8.67 -38.73 -33.54
CA ALA A 16 7.42 -37.99 -33.56
C ALA A 16 7.11 -37.35 -34.93
N ILE A 17 5.82 -37.36 -35.32
CA ILE A 17 5.31 -36.56 -36.44
C ILE A 17 4.10 -35.74 -35.96
N LEU A 18 4.39 -34.48 -35.65
CA LEU A 18 3.62 -33.26 -35.94
C LEU A 18 2.08 -33.32 -35.77
N LEU A 19 1.59 -33.07 -34.55
CA LEU A 19 0.28 -32.46 -34.32
C LEU A 19 0.47 -30.96 -34.05
N GLY A 20 0.05 -30.13 -34.99
CA GLY A 20 0.08 -28.68 -34.86
C GLY A 20 -0.91 -28.18 -33.81
N THR A 21 -0.39 -27.77 -32.65
CA THR A 21 -1.14 -27.01 -31.65
C THR A 21 -0.87 -25.52 -31.86
N ALA A 22 -1.86 -24.80 -32.39
CA ALA A 22 -1.85 -23.35 -32.40
C ALA A 22 -1.99 -22.84 -30.96
N VAL A 23 -0.86 -22.48 -30.34
CA VAL A 23 -0.85 -21.79 -29.04
C VAL A 23 -1.14 -20.32 -29.30
N VAL A 24 -2.39 -19.91 -29.06
CA VAL A 24 -2.75 -18.50 -28.97
C VAL A 24 -2.14 -17.92 -27.69
N LEU A 25 -1.07 -17.12 -27.83
CA LEU A 25 -0.58 -16.27 -26.75
C LEU A 25 -1.56 -15.11 -26.56
N SER A 26 -2.49 -15.27 -25.62
CA SER A 26 -3.25 -14.13 -25.09
C SER A 26 -2.30 -13.26 -24.26
N VAL A 27 -1.77 -12.19 -24.87
CA VAL A 27 -1.19 -11.08 -24.11
C VAL A 27 -2.33 -10.38 -23.39
N SER A 28 -2.43 -10.59 -22.07
CA SER A 28 -3.21 -9.69 -21.23
C SER A 28 -2.44 -8.37 -21.16
N ALA A 29 -2.96 -7.34 -21.83
CA ALA A 29 -2.54 -5.97 -21.59
C ALA A 29 -2.81 -5.65 -20.12
N ALA A 30 -1.77 -5.34 -19.36
CA ALA A 30 -1.93 -4.83 -18.01
C ALA A 30 -2.59 -3.44 -18.13
N ASP A 31 -3.81 -3.30 -17.61
CA ASP A 31 -4.49 -2.02 -17.54
C ASP A 31 -3.66 -1.02 -16.69
N PRO A 32 -3.19 0.11 -17.26
CA PRO A 32 -2.46 1.13 -16.52
C PRO A 32 -3.32 1.82 -15.45
N ALA A 33 -4.62 1.53 -15.41
CA ALA A 33 -5.58 2.04 -14.43
C ALA A 33 -5.55 1.32 -13.07
N SER A 34 -4.79 0.22 -12.91
CA SER A 34 -4.75 -0.56 -11.67
C SER A 34 -3.57 -0.23 -10.74
N ALA A 35 -2.94 0.95 -10.87
CA ALA A 35 -2.06 1.44 -9.82
C ALA A 35 -2.86 1.51 -8.50
N PRO A 36 -2.43 0.87 -7.40
CA PRO A 36 -3.17 0.91 -6.15
C PRO A 36 -3.26 2.37 -5.73
N LYS A 37 -4.49 2.90 -5.63
CA LYS A 37 -4.72 4.17 -4.95
C LYS A 37 -4.18 3.98 -3.54
N GLY A 38 -3.08 4.67 -3.21
CA GLY A 38 -2.42 4.51 -1.93
C GLY A 38 -3.42 4.72 -0.80
N LYS A 39 -3.38 3.87 0.23
CA LYS A 39 -4.24 4.01 1.41
C LYS A 39 -4.02 5.38 2.06
N PHE A 40 -5.10 6.10 2.37
CA PHE A 40 -5.03 7.34 3.16
C PHE A 40 -4.77 7.02 4.64
N MET A 41 -4.50 8.05 5.44
CA MET A 41 -4.26 7.88 6.87
C MET A 41 -5.44 7.18 7.56
N ALA A 42 -6.68 7.56 7.25
CA ALA A 42 -7.89 6.95 7.81
C ALA A 42 -7.98 5.46 7.47
N ASP A 43 -7.71 5.07 6.22
CA ASP A 43 -7.71 3.66 5.81
C ASP A 43 -6.70 2.85 6.63
N ARG A 44 -5.50 3.40 6.88
CA ARG A 44 -4.46 2.73 7.68
C ARG A 44 -4.84 2.56 9.15
N HIS A 45 -5.64 3.48 9.68
CA HIS A 45 -6.19 3.38 11.04
C HIS A 45 -7.31 2.35 11.10
N GLN A 46 -8.21 2.36 10.11
CA GLN A 46 -9.28 1.38 9.99
C GLN A 46 -8.74 -0.05 9.84
N ASP A 47 -7.69 -0.25 9.04
CA ASP A 47 -6.97 -1.53 8.91
C ASP A 47 -6.43 -2.06 10.26
N ARG A 48 -6.25 -1.17 11.24
CA ARG A 48 -5.77 -1.48 12.61
C ARG A 48 -6.90 -1.55 13.63
N GLY A 49 -8.16 -1.58 13.17
CA GLY A 49 -9.34 -1.68 14.04
C GLY A 49 -9.74 -0.37 14.71
N VAL A 50 -9.22 0.77 14.27
CA VAL A 50 -9.66 2.09 14.77
C VAL A 50 -10.97 2.44 14.08
N THR A 51 -12.04 2.54 14.86
CA THR A 51 -13.38 2.88 14.40
C THR A 51 -13.56 4.39 14.24
N CYS A 52 -14.54 4.81 13.44
CA CYS A 52 -14.78 6.22 13.11
C CYS A 52 -14.97 7.10 14.35
N ASP A 53 -15.59 6.56 15.41
CA ASP A 53 -15.88 7.27 16.68
C ASP A 53 -14.62 7.65 17.49
N LYS A 54 -13.49 7.02 17.17
CA LYS A 54 -12.21 7.35 17.80
C LYS A 54 -11.69 8.70 17.33
N CYS A 55 -11.96 9.08 16.08
CA CYS A 55 -11.57 10.38 15.54
C CYS A 55 -12.74 11.38 15.56
N HIS A 56 -13.92 10.96 15.11
CA HIS A 56 -15.07 11.82 14.96
C HIS A 56 -16.10 11.56 16.04
N LYS A 57 -16.62 12.63 16.67
CA LYS A 57 -17.70 12.50 17.66
C LYS A 57 -19.10 12.64 17.04
N GLU A 58 -19.17 13.02 15.77
CA GLU A 58 -20.39 13.23 15.01
C GLU A 58 -20.57 12.14 13.96
N SER A 59 -21.84 11.85 13.63
CA SER A 59 -22.22 10.97 12.52
C SER A 59 -23.37 11.62 11.73
N PRO A 60 -23.19 11.96 10.44
CA PRO A 60 -21.93 11.90 9.70
C PRO A 60 -20.91 12.95 10.21
N PRO A 61 -19.59 12.70 10.06
CA PRO A 61 -18.57 13.69 10.41
C PRO A 61 -18.70 14.97 9.60
N LYS A 62 -18.66 16.13 10.27
CA LYS A 62 -18.67 17.44 9.61
C LYS A 62 -17.50 18.34 10.00
N ALA A 63 -17.03 18.21 11.24
CA ALA A 63 -15.90 18.99 11.75
C ALA A 63 -14.55 18.30 11.50
N ALA A 64 -13.50 19.12 11.42
CA ALA A 64 -12.11 18.68 11.47
C ALA A 64 -11.80 18.02 12.83
N VAL A 65 -10.82 17.12 12.85
CA VAL A 65 -10.45 16.38 14.06
C VAL A 65 -9.41 17.17 14.82
N PRO A 66 -9.67 17.61 16.06
CA PRO A 66 -8.69 18.38 16.80
C PRO A 66 -7.46 17.53 17.11
N THR A 67 -6.27 18.13 17.04
CA THR A 67 -4.97 17.53 17.35
C THR A 67 -4.95 16.70 18.65
N LYS A 68 -5.72 17.12 19.67
CA LYS A 68 -5.83 16.39 20.95
C LYS A 68 -6.27 14.93 20.78
N VAL A 69 -7.11 14.61 19.80
CA VAL A 69 -7.57 13.25 19.55
C VAL A 69 -6.42 12.36 19.06
N CYS A 70 -5.51 12.90 18.25
CA CYS A 70 -4.31 12.20 17.79
C CYS A 70 -3.42 11.81 18.99
N PHE A 71 -3.31 12.70 19.97
CA PHE A 71 -2.46 12.51 21.15
C PHE A 71 -2.93 11.38 22.06
N GLU A 72 -4.22 11.01 22.00
CA GLU A 72 -4.76 9.88 22.78
C GLU A 72 -4.05 8.55 22.46
N CYS A 73 -3.45 8.43 21.27
CA CYS A 73 -2.67 7.24 20.88
C CYS A 73 -1.20 7.54 20.54
N HIS A 74 -0.90 8.71 19.98
CA HIS A 74 0.45 9.05 19.49
C HIS A 74 1.33 9.77 20.53
N GLY A 75 0.72 10.34 21.57
CA GLY A 75 1.40 11.24 22.51
C GLY A 75 1.54 12.66 21.98
N ASP A 76 2.04 13.54 22.83
CA ASP A 76 2.24 14.96 22.53
C ASP A 76 3.43 15.22 21.59
N TYR A 77 3.64 16.50 21.27
CA TYR A 77 4.73 16.94 20.41
C TYR A 77 6.11 16.55 20.92
N ASP A 78 6.38 16.63 22.23
CA ASP A 78 7.70 16.30 22.79
C ASP A 78 8.00 14.81 22.61
N ARG A 79 7.00 13.96 22.86
CA ARG A 79 7.10 12.53 22.58
C ARG A 79 7.30 12.26 21.09
N LEU A 80 6.58 12.94 20.22
CA LEU A 80 6.70 12.77 18.76
C LEU A 80 8.08 13.22 18.26
N ALA A 81 8.57 14.39 18.68
CA ALA A 81 9.89 14.89 18.39
C ALA A 81 10.98 13.91 18.82
N GLN A 82 10.87 13.35 20.02
CA GLN A 82 11.82 12.33 20.50
C GLN A 82 11.76 11.04 19.67
N ARG A 83 10.57 10.62 19.21
CA ARG A 83 10.42 9.44 18.33
C ARG A 83 11.00 9.68 16.94
N THR A 84 10.99 10.91 16.45
CA THR A 84 11.55 11.28 15.15
C THR A 84 12.92 11.92 15.21
N LYS A 85 13.65 11.81 16.34
CA LYS A 85 14.99 12.41 16.54
C LYS A 85 16.09 11.97 15.57
N GLN A 86 15.83 10.97 14.73
CA GLN A 86 16.77 10.49 13.70
C GLN A 86 16.43 11.02 12.30
N VAL A 87 15.31 11.73 12.16
CA VAL A 87 14.92 12.41 10.92
C VAL A 87 15.46 13.83 10.98
N GLU A 88 16.31 14.20 10.02
CA GLU A 88 16.95 15.50 9.98
C GLU A 88 16.54 16.29 8.72
N PRO A 89 16.01 17.52 8.86
CA PRO A 89 15.59 18.13 10.13
C PRO A 89 14.36 17.41 10.73
N ASN A 90 14.15 17.56 12.03
CA ASN A 90 13.04 16.87 12.70
C ASN A 90 11.68 17.54 12.38
N PRO A 91 10.76 16.87 11.66
CA PRO A 91 9.50 17.48 11.24
C PRO A 91 8.53 17.80 12.39
N HIS A 92 8.73 17.20 13.57
CA HIS A 92 7.91 17.43 14.76
C HIS A 92 8.57 18.37 15.78
N ALA A 93 9.71 18.97 15.43
CA ALA A 93 10.41 19.98 16.24
C ALA A 93 10.92 21.10 15.32
N SER A 94 9.98 21.77 14.63
CA SER A 94 10.31 22.82 13.66
C SER A 94 10.31 24.22 14.28
N HIS A 95 10.81 25.20 13.52
CA HIS A 95 10.76 26.61 13.91
C HIS A 95 9.34 27.20 13.88
N GLU A 96 8.36 26.51 13.28
CA GLU A 96 6.96 26.92 13.30
C GLU A 96 6.24 26.51 14.60
N GLY A 97 6.91 25.71 15.43
CA GLY A 97 6.37 25.27 16.72
C GLY A 97 5.32 24.18 16.57
N LYS A 98 4.16 24.37 17.22
CA LYS A 98 3.12 23.35 17.37
C LYS A 98 2.06 23.49 16.29
N LEU A 99 2.33 22.94 15.11
CA LEU A 99 1.39 22.88 13.99
C LEU A 99 0.37 21.75 14.20
N ASP A 100 -0.90 22.01 13.88
CA ASP A 100 -1.93 20.97 13.92
C ASP A 100 -1.55 19.76 13.06
N CYS A 101 -1.82 18.55 13.57
CA CYS A 101 -1.38 17.32 12.92
C CYS A 101 -1.88 17.20 11.47
N GLU A 102 -3.09 17.69 11.23
CA GLU A 102 -3.77 17.67 9.93
C GLU A 102 -3.18 18.63 8.90
N VAL A 103 -2.27 19.53 9.26
CA VAL A 103 -1.53 20.36 8.30
C VAL A 103 -0.76 19.46 7.31
N CYS A 104 -0.20 18.36 7.81
CA CYS A 104 0.56 17.39 7.02
C CYS A 104 -0.17 16.04 6.89
N HIS A 105 -0.73 15.52 7.98
CA HIS A 105 -1.31 14.19 8.07
C HIS A 105 -2.82 14.21 7.79
N HIS A 106 -3.18 14.06 6.52
CA HIS A 106 -4.57 14.11 6.07
C HIS A 106 -5.29 12.77 6.25
N GLY A 107 -6.43 12.79 6.97
CA GLY A 107 -7.27 11.60 7.19
C GLY A 107 -7.79 10.95 5.91
N HIS A 108 -8.51 11.73 5.09
CA HIS A 108 -9.29 11.23 3.95
C HIS A 108 -8.81 11.75 2.58
N LYS A 109 -7.55 12.20 2.48
CA LYS A 109 -6.90 12.62 1.23
C LYS A 109 -5.39 12.37 1.33
N PRO A 110 -4.62 12.48 0.24
CA PRO A 110 -3.17 12.30 0.30
C PRO A 110 -2.52 13.27 1.30
N PRO A 111 -1.46 12.85 2.04
CA PRO A 111 -0.72 13.71 2.93
C PRO A 111 0.06 14.80 2.15
N THR A 112 0.49 15.85 2.84
CA THR A 112 1.26 16.95 2.24
C THR A 112 2.55 17.20 3.02
N ASP A 113 3.67 17.39 2.31
CA ASP A 113 4.90 17.92 2.89
C ASP A 113 4.76 19.45 3.02
N HIS A 114 4.28 19.91 4.17
CA HIS A 114 4.11 21.34 4.44
C HIS A 114 5.44 22.11 4.39
N CYS A 115 6.50 21.52 4.95
CA CYS A 115 7.85 22.08 4.94
C CYS A 115 8.38 22.22 3.51
N GLY A 116 7.96 21.33 2.61
CA GLY A 116 8.23 21.33 1.18
C GLY A 116 7.83 22.61 0.44
N SER A 117 6.99 23.46 1.03
CA SER A 117 6.63 24.76 0.45
C SER A 117 7.77 25.78 0.46
N CYS A 118 8.67 25.68 1.45
CA CYS A 118 9.80 26.57 1.65
C CYS A 118 11.15 25.84 1.52
N HIS A 119 11.17 24.52 1.76
CA HIS A 119 12.37 23.71 1.84
C HIS A 119 12.34 22.54 0.85
N SER A 120 13.49 21.95 0.56
CA SER A 120 13.62 20.80 -0.34
C SER A 120 14.08 19.53 0.39
N PHE A 121 13.59 19.32 1.62
CA PHE A 121 13.93 18.12 2.41
C PHE A 121 13.34 16.83 1.83
N GLY A 122 12.20 16.94 1.13
CA GLY A 122 11.53 15.81 0.47
C GLY A 122 10.92 14.83 1.47
N PHE A 123 10.21 15.33 2.49
CA PHE A 123 9.63 14.46 3.50
C PHE A 123 8.56 13.56 2.91
N LYS A 124 8.61 12.28 3.28
CA LYS A 124 7.56 11.31 2.98
C LYS A 124 6.62 11.20 4.16
N VAL A 125 5.64 12.11 4.19
CA VAL A 125 4.58 12.13 5.21
C VAL A 125 3.73 10.87 5.08
N LYS A 126 3.48 10.21 6.21
CA LYS A 126 2.77 8.92 6.29
C LYS A 126 1.30 9.08 6.67
#